data_AF-A0A1U7J9M3-F1
#
_entry.id   AF-A0A1U7J9M3-F1
#
_cell.length_a   1.000
_cell.length_b   1.000
_cell.length_c   1.000
_cell.angle_alpha   90.00
_cell.angle_beta   90.00
_cell.angle_gamma   90.00
#
_symmetry.space_group_name_H-M   'P 1'
#
loop_
_entity.id
_entity.type
_entity.pdbx_description
1 polymer ?
#
loop_
_entity_poly.entity_id
_entity_poly.type
_entity_poly.pdbx_seq_one_letter_code
_entity_poly.pdbx_strand_id
1 'polypeptide(L)'
;MTDIKRIRATLATPGQGSYRLQKLPRQAVWLVHGRNSKTYRLTFQPAPINAWTLHPPDREASELLGKIEQALRPSAARIEESGQSYPRDAVSEQEANRLESQHHSLSTAYEVTAPTAYNQLLHPWCVVQLLPHMQRRTVARFRRRNDADAHLKALRRLSPSAQYTVIFDPAPSVPCFTHEGQGEVFA
;
A
#
# COMPACT_ATOMS: atom_id res chain seq x y z
N MET A 1 7.57 -16.19 -5.35
CA MET A 1 8.36 -16.50 -6.57
C MET A 1 7.77 -15.88 -7.85
N THR A 2 6.49 -15.53 -7.86
CA THR A 2 5.77 -14.96 -9.02
C THR A 2 6.26 -13.56 -9.39
N ASP A 3 6.57 -12.73 -8.40
CA ASP A 3 6.98 -11.34 -8.58
C ASP A 3 8.27 -11.20 -9.41
N ILE A 4 9.30 -11.98 -9.08
CA ILE A 4 10.57 -11.97 -9.83
C ILE A 4 10.36 -12.39 -11.29
N LYS A 5 9.41 -13.30 -11.57
CA LYS A 5 9.08 -13.69 -12.94
C LYS A 5 8.43 -12.53 -13.70
N ARG A 6 7.49 -11.81 -13.06
CA ARG A 6 6.85 -10.61 -13.62
C ARG A 6 7.86 -9.50 -13.87
N ILE A 7 8.70 -9.19 -12.88
CA ILE A 7 9.78 -8.19 -13.00
C ILE A 7 10.68 -8.52 -14.20
N ARG A 8 11.14 -9.77 -14.29
CA ARG A 8 12.00 -10.20 -15.40
C ARG A 8 11.32 -10.05 -16.75
N ALA A 9 10.05 -10.39 -16.87
CA ALA A 9 9.29 -10.27 -18.11
C ALA A 9 9.17 -8.80 -18.54
N THR A 10 8.79 -7.91 -17.62
CA THR A 10 8.65 -6.47 -17.90
C THR A 10 9.97 -5.85 -18.34
N LEU A 11 11.07 -6.19 -17.67
CA LEU A 11 12.41 -5.69 -17.97
C LEU A 11 13.00 -6.23 -19.28
N ALA A 12 12.48 -7.36 -19.78
CA ALA A 12 12.90 -7.98 -21.03
C ALA A 12 12.12 -7.49 -22.26
N THR A 13 11.12 -6.60 -22.08
CA THR A 13 10.28 -6.09 -23.17
C THR A 13 11.14 -5.40 -24.26
N PRO A 14 11.11 -5.89 -25.51
CA PRO A 14 11.84 -5.25 -26.61
C PRO A 14 11.22 -3.89 -26.94
N GLY A 15 12.04 -2.84 -27.02
CA GLY A 15 11.60 -1.50 -27.43
C GLY A 15 11.90 -0.37 -26.43
N GLN A 16 12.12 -0.68 -25.15
CA GLN A 16 12.51 0.31 -24.13
C GLN A 16 13.62 -0.21 -23.21
N GLY A 17 14.83 -0.39 -23.77
CA GLY A 17 16.04 -0.71 -23.00
C GLY A 17 15.97 -2.09 -22.33
N SER A 18 16.67 -3.09 -22.89
CA SER A 18 16.73 -4.42 -22.30
C SER A 18 17.50 -4.38 -20.98
N TYR A 19 16.81 -4.49 -19.86
CA TYR A 19 17.44 -4.61 -18.55
C TYR A 19 17.65 -6.08 -18.22
N ARG A 20 18.87 -6.45 -17.81
CA ARG A 20 19.19 -7.84 -17.44
C ARG A 20 19.23 -8.00 -15.93
N LEU A 21 18.32 -8.82 -15.41
CA LEU A 21 18.24 -9.17 -14.00
C LEU A 21 19.13 -10.38 -13.67
N GLN A 22 20.09 -10.19 -12.78
CA GLN A 22 20.97 -11.25 -12.27
C GLN A 22 20.75 -11.44 -10.77
N LYS A 23 20.47 -12.67 -10.35
CA LYS A 23 20.36 -13.00 -8.91
C LYS A 23 21.76 -13.15 -8.32
N LEU A 24 22.02 -12.56 -7.16
CA LEU A 24 23.26 -12.81 -6.43
C LEU A 24 23.18 -14.11 -5.61
N PRO A 25 24.23 -14.94 -5.61
CA PRO A 25 24.26 -16.16 -4.82
C PRO A 25 24.24 -15.82 -3.33
N ARG A 26 23.46 -16.57 -2.54
CA ARG A 26 23.35 -16.45 -1.08
C ARG A 26 22.86 -15.10 -0.56
N GLN A 27 22.31 -14.23 -1.42
CA GLN A 27 21.73 -12.94 -1.04
C GLN A 27 20.34 -12.79 -1.65
N ALA A 28 19.43 -12.11 -0.92
CA ALA A 28 18.14 -11.68 -1.43
C ALA A 28 18.27 -10.36 -2.22
N VAL A 29 19.25 -10.32 -3.12
CA VAL A 29 19.62 -9.15 -3.90
C VAL A 29 19.71 -9.56 -5.36
N TRP A 30 19.20 -8.71 -6.24
CA TRP A 30 19.31 -8.86 -7.68
C TRP A 30 20.02 -7.65 -8.26
N LEU A 31 20.88 -7.86 -9.24
CA LEU A 31 21.49 -6.80 -10.02
C LEU A 31 20.65 -6.56 -11.28
N VAL A 32 20.34 -5.31 -11.55
CA VAL A 32 19.66 -4.86 -12.76
C VAL A 32 20.70 -4.13 -13.60
N HIS A 33 21.13 -4.73 -14.70
CA HIS A 33 22.07 -4.11 -15.63
C HIS A 33 21.29 -3.33 -16.69
N GLY A 34 21.57 -2.03 -16.81
CA GLY A 34 20.99 -1.15 -17.80
C GLY A 34 21.83 -1.00 -19.07
N ARG A 35 21.31 -0.23 -20.04
CA ARG A 35 21.88 -0.06 -21.38
C ARG A 35 23.17 0.78 -21.40
N ASN A 36 23.38 1.62 -20.39
CA ASN A 36 24.49 2.56 -20.24
C ASN A 36 25.63 2.02 -19.35
N SER A 37 25.74 0.69 -19.19
CA SER A 37 26.62 0.03 -18.21
C SER A 37 26.31 0.34 -16.74
N LYS A 38 25.25 1.12 -16.44
CA LYS A 38 24.82 1.29 -15.05
C LYS A 38 24.24 -0.01 -14.53
N THR A 39 24.54 -0.26 -13.27
CA THR A 39 24.06 -1.45 -12.56
C THR A 39 23.38 -1.00 -11.29
N TYR A 40 22.13 -1.42 -11.11
CA TYR A 40 21.35 -1.14 -9.91
C TYR A 40 21.26 -2.39 -9.04
N ARG A 41 21.24 -2.20 -7.72
CA ARG A 41 20.92 -3.23 -6.75
C ARG A 41 19.43 -3.19 -6.44
N LEU A 42 18.70 -4.22 -6.86
CA LEU A 42 17.31 -4.46 -6.53
C LEU A 42 17.22 -5.28 -5.24
N THR A 43 16.60 -4.71 -4.23
CA THR A 43 16.37 -5.35 -2.92
C THR A 43 14.89 -5.30 -2.58
N PHE A 44 14.37 -6.38 -2.00
CA PHE A 44 13.07 -6.33 -1.37
C PHE A 44 13.23 -5.87 0.07
N GLN A 45 12.65 -4.72 0.42
CA GLN A 45 12.68 -4.24 1.79
C GLN A 45 11.54 -4.92 2.57
N PRO A 46 11.85 -5.71 3.62
CA PRO A 46 10.81 -6.29 4.44
C PRO A 46 10.02 -5.19 5.17
N ALA A 47 9.01 -5.58 5.94
CA ALA A 47 8.18 -4.65 6.68
C ALA A 47 9.03 -3.56 7.39
N PRO A 48 8.63 -2.28 7.28
CA PRO A 48 7.31 -1.79 6.85
C PRO A 48 7.19 -1.44 5.37
N ILE A 49 8.30 -1.36 4.63
CA ILE A 49 8.31 -0.80 3.28
C ILE A 49 7.58 -1.75 2.33
N ASN A 50 7.77 -3.06 2.54
CA ASN A 50 7.14 -4.15 1.77
C ASN A 50 7.17 -3.89 0.25
N ALA A 51 8.25 -3.28 -0.21
CA ALA A 51 8.40 -2.81 -1.58
C ALA A 51 9.80 -3.11 -2.09
N TRP A 52 9.90 -3.18 -3.40
CA TRP A 52 11.15 -3.27 -4.10
C TRP A 52 11.85 -1.91 -4.08
N THR A 53 13.17 -1.90 -3.91
CA THR A 53 13.98 -0.68 -3.95
C THR A 53 15.19 -0.89 -4.85
N LEU A 54 15.60 0.18 -5.54
CA LEU A 54 16.79 0.21 -6.38
C LEU A 54 17.84 1.15 -5.78
N HIS A 55 19.11 0.73 -5.83
CA HIS A 55 20.25 1.54 -5.39
C HIS A 55 21.31 1.62 -6.51
N PRO A 56 21.91 2.79 -6.78
CA PRO A 56 21.62 4.10 -6.15
C PRO A 56 20.25 4.68 -6.58
N PRO A 57 19.60 5.51 -5.74
CA PRO A 57 18.34 6.17 -6.07
C PRO A 57 18.61 7.39 -6.97
N ASP A 58 18.59 7.17 -8.28
CA ASP A 58 18.65 8.25 -9.28
C ASP A 58 17.33 8.34 -10.07
N ARG A 59 17.25 9.30 -11.01
CA ARG A 59 16.05 9.52 -11.82
C ARG A 59 15.67 8.27 -12.64
N GLU A 60 16.66 7.57 -13.19
CA GLU A 60 16.47 6.37 -14.00
C GLU A 60 16.02 5.19 -13.13
N ALA A 61 16.54 5.06 -11.91
CA ALA A 61 16.10 4.09 -10.91
C ALA A 61 14.62 4.31 -10.53
N SER A 62 14.17 5.56 -10.38
CA SER A 62 12.75 5.87 -10.10
C SER A 62 11.83 5.50 -11.25
N GLU A 63 12.22 5.80 -12.49
CA GLU A 63 11.47 5.39 -13.69
C GLU A 63 11.38 3.86 -13.80
N LEU A 64 12.48 3.16 -13.51
CA LEU A 64 12.52 1.70 -13.48
C LEU A 64 11.65 1.12 -12.37
N LEU A 65 11.67 1.73 -11.19
CA LEU A 65 10.86 1.28 -10.06
C LEU A 65 9.37 1.41 -10.36
N GLY A 66 8.93 2.51 -10.98
CA GLY A 66 7.54 2.68 -11.40
C GLY A 66 7.08 1.60 -12.38
N LYS A 67 7.94 1.18 -13.32
CA LYS A 67 7.65 0.06 -14.23
C LYS A 67 7.52 -1.27 -13.49
N ILE A 68 8.40 -1.52 -12.52
CA ILE A 68 8.36 -2.71 -11.67
C ILE A 68 7.05 -2.73 -10.85
N GLU A 69 6.69 -1.62 -10.22
CA GLU A 69 5.45 -1.51 -9.43
C GLU A 69 4.20 -1.72 -10.29
N GLN A 70 4.16 -1.14 -11.50
CA GLN A 70 3.08 -1.36 -12.45
C GLN A 70 2.94 -2.83 -12.88
N ALA A 71 4.07 -3.54 -13.06
CA ALA A 71 4.07 -4.96 -13.40
C ALA A 71 3.65 -5.87 -12.25
N LEU A 72 3.88 -5.43 -11.01
CA LEU A 72 3.51 -6.15 -9.81
C LEU A 72 2.07 -5.87 -9.38
N ARG A 73 1.49 -4.73 -9.77
CA ARG A 73 0.07 -4.47 -9.58
C ARG A 73 -0.74 -5.62 -10.19
N PRO A 74 -1.64 -6.25 -9.41
CA PRO A 74 -2.51 -7.28 -9.96
C PRO A 74 -3.36 -6.65 -11.07
N SER A 75 -3.21 -7.17 -12.30
CA SER A 75 -4.09 -6.83 -13.42
C SER A 75 -5.51 -7.19 -13.01
N ALA A 76 -6.34 -6.17 -12.79
CA ALA A 76 -7.75 -6.33 -12.52
C ALA A 76 -8.45 -6.82 -13.81
N ALA A 77 -8.29 -8.10 -14.13
CA ALA A 77 -9.15 -8.84 -15.07
C ALA A 77 -8.71 -10.30 -15.13
N ARG A 78 -9.39 -11.15 -14.33
CA ARG A 78 -9.97 -12.43 -14.79
C ARG A 78 -10.77 -13.04 -13.63
N ILE A 79 -11.89 -12.40 -13.29
CA ILE A 79 -13.04 -13.16 -12.81
C ILE A 79 -13.74 -13.55 -14.10
N GLU A 80 -13.47 -14.77 -14.59
CA GLU A 80 -14.34 -15.40 -15.57
C GLU A 80 -15.64 -15.71 -14.84
N GLU A 81 -16.67 -14.92 -15.15
CA GLU A 81 -18.06 -15.14 -14.77
C GLU A 81 -18.51 -16.52 -15.27
N SER A 82 -18.79 -17.44 -14.34
CA SER A 82 -19.76 -18.51 -14.59
C SER A 82 -21.09 -18.08 -13.96
N GLY A 83 -21.95 -17.52 -14.81
CA GLY A 83 -23.40 -17.57 -14.71
C GLY A 83 -24.05 -16.74 -13.60
N GLN A 84 -24.50 -15.53 -13.95
CA GLN A 84 -25.92 -15.17 -13.80
C GLN A 84 -26.27 -13.89 -14.57
N SER A 85 -27.22 -14.06 -15.49
CA SER A 85 -27.82 -13.06 -16.36
C SER A 85 -28.49 -11.94 -15.57
N TYR A 86 -28.15 -10.68 -15.87
CA TYR A 86 -29.01 -9.52 -15.60
C TYR A 86 -29.18 -8.67 -16.87
N PRO A 87 -30.37 -8.07 -17.08
CA PRO A 87 -30.72 -7.44 -18.35
C PRO A 87 -30.00 -6.10 -18.53
N ARG A 88 -29.66 -5.85 -19.79
CA ARG A 88 -28.98 -4.66 -20.31
C ARG A 88 -30.02 -3.56 -20.52
N ASP A 89 -29.99 -2.52 -19.68
CA ASP A 89 -30.59 -1.23 -20.02
C ASP A 89 -29.48 -0.21 -20.34
N ALA A 90 -29.67 0.43 -21.49
CA ALA A 90 -28.75 1.32 -22.15
C ALA A 90 -28.63 2.66 -21.42
N VAL A 91 -27.40 3.19 -21.29
CA VAL A 91 -27.19 4.59 -20.94
C VAL A 91 -26.30 5.25 -22.01
N SER A 92 -26.79 6.39 -22.47
CA SER A 92 -26.47 7.14 -23.69
C SER A 92 -25.06 7.73 -23.72
N GLU A 93 -24.44 7.73 -24.91
CA GLU A 93 -23.08 8.22 -25.23
C GLU A 93 -22.85 9.73 -24.93
N GLN A 94 -23.86 10.46 -24.44
CA GLN A 94 -23.75 11.85 -24.03
C GLN A 94 -23.19 12.05 -22.61
N GLU A 95 -23.14 11.00 -21.78
CA GLU A 95 -22.59 11.06 -20.42
C GLU A 95 -21.05 10.99 -20.37
N ALA A 96 -20.43 10.44 -21.43
CA ALA A 96 -18.97 10.35 -21.56
C ALA A 96 -18.30 11.74 -21.69
N ASN A 97 -18.94 12.67 -22.41
CA ASN A 97 -18.36 13.99 -22.67
C ASN A 97 -18.43 14.95 -21.47
N ARG A 98 -19.29 14.68 -20.48
CA ARG A 98 -19.38 15.51 -19.25
C ARG A 98 -18.32 15.14 -18.22
N LEU A 99 -17.86 13.88 -18.23
CA LEU A 99 -16.79 13.37 -17.38
C LEU A 99 -15.42 13.94 -17.79
N GLU A 100 -15.18 14.16 -19.08
CA GLU A 100 -13.88 14.64 -19.57
C GLU A 100 -13.57 16.10 -19.17
N SER A 101 -14.60 16.96 -19.11
CA SER A 101 -14.43 18.37 -18.70
C SER A 101 -14.12 18.54 -17.20
N GLN A 102 -14.42 17.54 -16.36
CA GLN A 102 -14.11 17.57 -14.93
C GLN A 102 -12.69 17.05 -14.61
N HIS A 103 -12.06 16.30 -15.51
CA HIS A 103 -10.70 15.79 -15.31
C HIS A 103 -9.62 16.89 -15.35
N HIS A 104 -9.89 18.05 -15.94
CA HIS A 104 -8.93 19.17 -15.95
C HIS A 104 -8.86 19.95 -14.63
N SER A 105 -9.87 19.87 -13.76
CA SER A 105 -9.85 20.58 -12.47
C SER A 105 -9.30 19.74 -11.30
N LEU A 106 -9.12 18.43 -11.48
CA LEU A 106 -8.49 17.56 -10.47
C LEU A 106 -6.95 17.56 -10.54
N SER A 107 -6.38 18.24 -11.54
CA SER A 107 -4.93 18.31 -11.72
C SER A 107 -4.25 19.38 -10.86
N THR A 108 -4.98 20.21 -10.10
CA THR A 108 -4.37 21.28 -9.28
C THR A 108 -4.56 21.04 -7.78
N ALA A 109 -4.85 19.80 -7.39
CA ALA A 109 -4.91 19.37 -5.98
C ALA A 109 -3.98 18.18 -5.71
N TYR A 110 -2.84 18.09 -6.41
CA TYR A 110 -1.65 17.37 -5.91
C TYR A 110 -1.00 18.10 -4.72
N GLU A 111 -1.80 18.80 -3.93
CA GLU A 111 -1.37 19.51 -2.74
C GLU A 111 -1.07 18.48 -1.64
N VAL A 112 0.13 17.90 -1.75
CA VAL A 112 1.02 17.44 -0.67
C VAL A 112 0.28 17.12 0.64
N THR A 113 -0.57 16.10 0.64
CA THR A 113 -1.23 15.63 1.88
C THR A 113 -1.35 14.11 1.90
N ALA A 114 -0.21 13.43 1.97
CA ALA A 114 -0.13 12.12 2.66
C ALA A 114 1.29 11.78 3.16
N PRO A 115 1.88 12.53 4.12
CA PRO A 115 2.98 12.01 4.93
C PRO A 115 2.51 11.72 6.38
N THR A 116 1.54 10.83 6.58
CA THR A 116 1.18 10.34 7.94
C THR A 116 0.88 8.84 8.03
N ALA A 117 1.11 8.04 6.98
CA ALA A 117 0.88 6.57 6.99
C ALA A 117 2.12 5.75 7.42
N TYR A 118 3.35 6.19 7.11
CA TYR A 118 4.54 5.34 7.26
C TYR A 118 4.90 4.99 8.72
N ASN A 119 4.94 6.00 9.60
CA ASN A 119 5.25 5.78 11.02
C ASN A 119 4.16 4.92 11.69
N GLN A 120 2.90 5.06 11.28
CA GLN A 120 1.81 4.26 11.84
C GLN A 120 1.89 2.78 11.40
N LEU A 121 2.25 2.52 10.13
CA LEU A 121 2.51 1.17 9.62
C LEU A 121 3.69 0.48 10.30
N LEU A 122 4.64 1.25 10.81
CA LEU A 122 5.79 0.77 11.57
C LEU A 122 5.46 0.24 12.96
N HIS A 123 4.29 0.58 13.50
CA HIS A 123 3.88 0.24 14.86
C HIS A 123 2.56 -0.56 14.84
N PRO A 124 2.58 -1.81 14.36
CA PRO A 124 1.37 -2.61 14.24
C PRO A 124 0.93 -3.24 15.57
N TRP A 125 1.80 -3.30 16.58
CA TRP A 125 1.47 -3.90 17.87
C TRP A 125 0.85 -2.86 18.80
N CYS A 126 -0.42 -3.00 19.13
CA CYS A 126 -1.16 -2.05 19.94
C CYS A 126 -1.46 -2.63 21.31
N VAL A 127 -1.24 -1.85 22.36
CA VAL A 127 -1.80 -2.13 23.68
C VAL A 127 -3.14 -1.41 23.76
N VAL A 128 -4.20 -2.18 23.98
CA VAL A 128 -5.58 -1.70 23.99
C VAL A 128 -6.17 -1.92 25.38
N GLN A 129 -6.80 -0.87 25.91
CA GLN A 129 -7.61 -0.93 27.11
C GLN A 129 -9.04 -1.32 26.73
N LEU A 130 -9.58 -2.34 27.40
CA LEU A 130 -10.97 -2.76 27.27
C LEU A 130 -11.80 -1.95 28.26
N LEU A 131 -12.83 -1.28 27.76
CA LEU A 131 -13.78 -0.49 28.53
C LEU A 131 -15.15 -1.19 28.56
N PRO A 132 -16.03 -0.84 29.51
CA PRO A 132 -17.41 -1.31 29.50
C PRO A 132 -18.12 -1.00 28.17
N HIS A 133 -19.19 -1.72 27.86
CA HIS A 133 -19.97 -1.58 26.61
C HIS A 133 -19.20 -1.99 25.35
N MET A 134 -18.29 -2.96 25.47
CA MET A 134 -17.46 -3.45 24.36
C MET A 134 -16.62 -2.36 23.67
N GLN A 135 -16.33 -1.27 24.38
CA GLN A 135 -15.50 -0.20 23.87
C GLN A 135 -14.02 -0.56 24.02
N ARG A 136 -13.21 -0.14 23.05
CA ARG A 136 -11.77 -0.38 23.02
C ARG A 136 -11.03 0.93 22.79
N ARG A 137 -10.00 1.20 23.59
CA ARG A 137 -9.16 2.39 23.45
C ARG A 137 -7.71 1.99 23.27
N THR A 138 -7.09 2.40 22.17
CA THR A 138 -5.64 2.22 21.95
C THR A 138 -4.88 3.12 22.91
N VAL A 139 -4.04 2.53 23.75
CA VAL A 139 -3.23 3.24 24.75
C VAL A 139 -1.88 3.61 24.16
N ALA A 140 -1.26 2.68 23.43
CA ALA A 140 0.05 2.86 22.82
C ALA A 140 0.26 1.90 21.65
N ARG A 141 1.14 2.27 20.72
CA ARG A 141 1.55 1.46 19.56
C ARG A 141 3.05 1.20 19.59
N PHE A 142 3.45 0.00 19.18
CA PHE A 142 4.82 -0.50 19.26
C PHE A 142 5.23 -1.18 17.96
N ARG A 143 6.52 -1.08 17.65
CA ARG A 143 7.10 -1.76 16.49
C ARG A 143 7.26 -3.26 16.72
N ARG A 144 7.60 -3.69 17.94
CA ARG A 144 7.81 -5.08 18.32
C ARG A 144 6.78 -5.53 19.34
N ARG A 145 6.34 -6.78 19.25
CA ARG A 145 5.42 -7.38 20.22
C ARG A 145 6.00 -7.39 21.64
N ASN A 146 7.29 -7.68 21.78
CA ASN A 146 7.95 -7.75 23.10
C ASN A 146 7.89 -6.42 23.85
N ASP A 147 8.03 -5.30 23.14
CA ASP A 147 7.96 -3.95 23.73
C ASP A 147 6.52 -3.69 24.21
N ALA A 148 5.52 -4.09 23.43
CA ALA A 148 4.10 -3.99 23.81
C ALA A 148 3.77 -4.86 25.04
N ASP A 149 4.28 -6.09 25.11
CA ASP A 149 4.11 -6.99 26.26
C ASP A 149 4.76 -6.45 27.53
N ALA A 150 5.98 -5.90 27.42
CA ALA A 150 6.66 -5.25 28.55
C ALA A 150 5.86 -4.05 29.06
N HIS A 151 5.33 -3.23 28.15
CA HIS A 151 4.49 -2.09 28.50
C HIS A 151 3.17 -2.51 29.14
N LEU A 152 2.50 -3.55 28.61
CA LEU A 152 1.29 -4.12 29.19
C LEU A 152 1.53 -4.65 30.61
N LYS A 153 2.68 -5.30 30.88
CA LYS A 153 3.05 -5.71 32.24
C LYS A 153 3.19 -4.53 33.18
N ALA A 154 3.75 -3.41 32.73
CA ALA A 154 3.83 -2.19 33.52
C ALA A 154 2.43 -1.59 33.79
N LEU A 155 1.57 -1.51 32.77
CA LEU A 155 0.20 -1.01 32.91
C LEU A 155 -0.63 -1.83 33.90
N ARG A 156 -0.50 -3.17 33.88
CA ARG A 156 -1.18 -4.05 34.85
C ARG A 156 -0.72 -3.83 36.29
N ARG A 157 0.53 -3.37 36.50
CA ARG A 157 1.03 -3.01 37.84
C ARG A 157 0.48 -1.65 38.31
N LEU A 158 0.36 -0.70 37.38
CA LEU A 158 -0.13 0.65 37.68
C LEU A 158 -1.65 0.69 37.90
N SER A 159 -2.40 -0.06 37.10
CA SER A 159 -3.86 -0.11 37.15
C SER A 159 -4.36 -1.56 37.06
N PRO A 160 -4.33 -2.33 38.17
CA PRO A 160 -4.72 -3.73 38.17
C PRO A 160 -6.19 -3.97 37.84
N SER A 161 -7.06 -2.98 38.10
CA SER A 161 -8.50 -3.04 37.83
C SER A 161 -8.85 -2.89 36.35
N ALA A 162 -7.96 -2.30 35.55
CA ALA A 162 -8.20 -2.09 34.12
C ALA A 162 -7.77 -3.32 33.30
N GLN A 163 -8.59 -3.66 32.31
CA GLN A 163 -8.30 -4.79 31.42
C GLN A 163 -7.49 -4.30 30.21
N TYR A 164 -6.32 -4.91 30.00
CA TYR A 164 -5.43 -4.61 28.88
C TYR A 164 -5.12 -5.85 28.07
N THR A 165 -5.08 -5.68 26.74
CA THR A 165 -4.69 -6.72 25.78
C THR A 165 -3.77 -6.16 24.70
N VAL A 166 -2.94 -7.02 24.11
CA VAL A 166 -2.09 -6.70 22.96
C VAL A 166 -2.77 -7.22 21.70
N ILE A 167 -2.95 -6.35 20.70
CA ILE A 167 -3.59 -6.66 19.42
C ILE A 167 -2.62 -6.30 18.30
N PHE A 168 -2.60 -7.12 17.25
CA PHE A 168 -1.98 -6.76 15.98
C PHE A 168 -3.00 -5.98 15.14
N ASP A 169 -2.71 -4.70 14.91
CA ASP A 169 -3.54 -3.78 14.14
C ASP A 169 -2.63 -3.04 13.15
N PRO A 170 -2.51 -3.50 11.89
CA PRO A 170 -1.81 -2.72 10.87
C PRO A 170 -2.66 -1.46 10.64
N ALA A 171 -2.07 -0.27 10.86
CA ALA A 171 -2.71 1.04 10.96
C ALA A 171 -4.01 1.20 10.13
N PRO A 172 -5.03 1.90 10.66
CA PRO A 172 -6.33 2.01 10.00
C PRO A 172 -6.11 2.52 8.58
N SER A 173 -6.48 1.70 7.60
CA SER A 173 -6.60 2.16 6.22
C SER A 173 -7.51 3.38 6.25
N VAL A 174 -7.01 4.53 5.76
CA VAL A 174 -7.81 5.73 5.55
C VAL A 174 -9.15 5.30 4.97
N PRO A 175 -10.29 5.57 5.65
CA PRO A 175 -11.57 5.28 5.05
C PRO A 175 -11.64 6.12 3.77
N CYS A 176 -11.78 5.46 2.63
CA CYS A 176 -12.25 6.16 1.45
C CYS A 176 -13.58 6.81 1.86
N PHE A 177 -13.64 8.14 1.82
CA PHE A 177 -14.82 8.89 2.24
C PHE A 177 -16.02 8.40 1.45
N THR A 178 -16.89 7.62 2.09
CA THR A 178 -18.25 7.42 1.61
C THR A 178 -18.96 8.74 1.82
N HIS A 179 -19.25 9.45 0.72
CA HIS A 179 -19.97 10.71 0.75
C HIS A 179 -21.45 10.43 1.08
N GLU A 180 -21.75 10.18 2.36
CA GLU A 180 -23.13 10.19 2.85
C GLU A 180 -23.55 11.63 3.09
N GLY A 181 -24.26 12.20 2.12
CA GLY A 181 -24.80 13.55 2.19
C GLY A 181 -25.86 13.65 3.27
N GLN A 182 -25.55 14.38 4.34
CA GLN A 182 -26.54 14.99 5.22
C GLN A 182 -27.30 16.06 4.45
N GLY A 183 -28.62 15.93 4.35
CA GLY A 183 -29.52 17.05 4.05
C GLY A 183 -30.16 17.53 5.35
N GLU A 184 -29.51 18.47 6.03
CA GLU A 184 -30.19 19.34 7.00
C GLU A 184 -30.91 20.47 6.24
N VAL A 185 -32.21 20.54 6.53
CA VAL A 185 -33.20 21.62 6.49
C VAL A 185 -32.70 23.04 6.19
N PHE A 186 -33.49 23.78 5.39
CA PHE A 186 -33.77 25.25 5.31
C PHE A 186 -34.05 25.54 3.80
N ALA A 187 -35.19 26.05 3.35
CA ALA A 187 -36.27 26.82 3.94
C ALA A 187 -37.61 26.51 3.22
#